data_AF-A0A2H6HV36-F1
#
_entry.id   AF-A0A2H6HV36-F1
#
_cell.length_a   1.000
_cell.length_b   1.000
_cell.length_c   1.000
_cell.angle_alpha   90.00
_cell.angle_beta   90.00
_cell.angle_gamma   90.00
#
_symmetry.space_group_name_H-M   'P 1'
#
loop_
_entity.id
_entity.type
_entity.pdbx_description
1 polymer ?
#
loop_
_entity_poly.entity_id
_entity_poly.type
_entity_poly.pdbx_seq_one_letter_code
_entity_poly.pdbx_strand_id
1 'polypeptide(L)'
;MAQGVIISVLARAYETTRDERYLELARKTMICFDRDVQDGGVRCEAKRGVFYEEYAFVETNKQHHTLNGMLAALFGLYDLHKVCGDETARRLFDEGTATIRANLPAFDLQFITSYDLRHEYGEPPLLVSRYHQMHVGQLTILAGMTGDQYFQGVADVWDRKLMDPINRLRLTMWYGGHLWRELRKKIDEEDLTGLTSAFAQRVMSRLSDLTKSNPHDHLPWT
;
A
#
# COMPACT_ATOMS: atom_id res chain seq x y z
N MET A 1 -7.95 3.38 1.03
CA MET A 1 -7.56 4.01 -0.27
C MET A 1 -8.68 4.78 -0.96
N ALA A 2 -9.72 4.12 -1.49
CA ALA A 2 -10.71 4.77 -2.37
C ALA A 2 -11.34 6.04 -1.76
N GLN A 3 -11.73 5.96 -0.48
CA GLN A 3 -12.34 7.09 0.23
C GLN A 3 -11.38 8.29 0.36
N GLY A 4 -10.08 8.04 0.56
CA GLY A 4 -9.06 9.10 0.59
C GLY A 4 -8.93 9.81 -0.77
N VAL A 5 -8.89 9.05 -1.87
CA VAL A 5 -8.85 9.60 -3.24
C VAL A 5 -10.10 10.43 -3.54
N ILE A 6 -11.29 9.92 -3.18
CA ILE A 6 -12.55 10.63 -3.34
C ILE A 6 -12.52 11.96 -2.57
N ILE A 7 -12.11 11.94 -1.30
CA ILE A 7 -12.00 13.16 -0.49
C ILE A 7 -11.02 14.15 -1.11
N SER A 8 -9.84 13.71 -1.55
CA SER A 8 -8.87 14.55 -2.25
C SER A 8 -9.46 15.24 -3.50
N VAL A 9 -10.24 14.51 -4.30
CA VAL A 9 -10.90 15.07 -5.49
C VAL A 9 -11.97 16.10 -5.09
N LEU A 10 -12.81 15.76 -4.12
CA LEU A 10 -13.89 16.63 -3.65
C LEU A 10 -13.37 17.90 -2.97
N ALA A 11 -12.32 17.79 -2.17
CA ALA A 11 -11.67 18.95 -1.53
C ALA A 11 -11.14 19.94 -2.57
N ARG A 12 -10.46 19.45 -3.62
CA ARG A 12 -9.95 20.30 -4.73
C ARG A 12 -11.08 20.89 -5.58
N ALA A 13 -12.15 20.12 -5.80
CA ALA A 13 -13.34 20.61 -6.49
C ALA A 13 -13.99 21.76 -5.70
N TYR A 14 -14.15 21.61 -4.38
CA TYR A 14 -14.62 22.69 -3.51
C TYR A 14 -13.68 23.90 -3.53
N GLU A 15 -12.36 23.71 -3.41
CA GLU A 15 -11.39 24.81 -3.44
C GLU A 15 -11.50 25.67 -4.71
N THR A 16 -11.73 25.01 -5.85
CA THR A 16 -11.85 25.64 -7.18
C THR A 16 -13.20 26.30 -7.41
N THR A 17 -14.30 25.62 -7.05
CA THR A 17 -15.66 26.02 -7.41
C THR A 17 -16.41 26.77 -6.31
N ARG A 18 -16.00 26.57 -5.06
CA ARG A 18 -16.71 26.98 -3.85
C ARG A 18 -18.13 26.43 -3.73
N ASP A 19 -18.44 25.35 -4.43
CA ASP A 19 -19.71 24.64 -4.32
C ASP A 19 -19.71 23.72 -3.08
N GLU A 20 -20.46 24.14 -2.06
CA GLU A 20 -20.55 23.46 -0.76
C GLU A 20 -20.97 21.98 -0.85
N ARG A 21 -21.63 21.56 -1.95
CA ARG A 21 -22.00 20.14 -2.15
C ARG A 21 -20.78 19.22 -2.16
N TYR A 22 -19.65 19.68 -2.70
CA TYR A 22 -18.42 18.89 -2.70
C TYR A 22 -17.83 18.74 -1.30
N LEU A 23 -17.85 19.82 -0.51
CA LEU A 23 -17.38 19.79 0.86
C LEU A 23 -18.25 18.90 1.75
N GLU A 24 -19.58 19.00 1.61
CA GLU A 24 -20.53 18.14 2.32
C GLU A 24 -20.30 16.66 1.99
N LEU A 25 -20.10 16.34 0.71
CA LEU A 25 -19.83 14.97 0.28
C LEU A 25 -18.48 14.47 0.83
N ALA A 26 -17.43 15.29 0.83
CA ALA A 26 -16.13 14.93 1.39
C ALA A 26 -16.23 14.60 2.88
N ARG A 27 -16.98 15.40 3.66
CA ARG A 27 -17.23 15.12 5.08
C ARG A 27 -18.02 13.83 5.30
N LYS A 28 -19.04 13.57 4.48
CA LYS A 28 -19.79 12.30 4.54
C LYS A 28 -18.90 11.11 4.22
N THR A 29 -18.03 11.23 3.23
CA THR A 29 -17.06 10.19 2.85
C THR A 29 -16.07 9.90 3.99
N MET A 30 -15.61 10.92 4.72
CA MET A 30 -14.66 10.77 5.82
C MET A 30 -15.17 9.89 6.96
N ILE A 31 -16.49 9.81 7.19
CA ILE A 31 -17.09 9.07 8.33
C ILE A 31 -16.60 7.62 8.41
N CYS A 32 -16.28 6.97 7.29
CA CYS A 32 -15.80 5.58 7.30
C CYS A 32 -14.48 5.39 8.07
N PHE A 33 -13.65 6.42 8.20
CA PHE A 33 -12.36 6.34 8.89
C PHE A 33 -12.52 6.34 10.41
N ASP A 34 -13.67 6.76 10.93
CA ASP A 34 -14.00 6.74 12.36
C ASP A 34 -14.91 5.55 12.74
N ARG A 35 -15.13 4.64 11.78
CA ARG A 35 -16.02 3.49 11.94
C ARG A 35 -15.26 2.19 11.70
N ASP A 36 -15.43 1.25 12.60
CA ASP A 36 -14.74 -0.03 12.50
C ASP A 36 -15.21 -0.84 11.28
N VAL A 37 -14.32 -1.68 10.75
CA VAL A 37 -14.63 -2.57 9.61
C VAL A 37 -15.89 -3.39 9.86
N GLN A 38 -16.10 -3.87 11.09
CA GLN A 38 -17.28 -4.67 11.47
C GLN A 38 -18.60 -3.88 11.39
N ASP A 39 -18.54 -2.56 11.50
CA ASP A 39 -19.71 -1.69 11.39
C ASP A 39 -19.85 -1.08 9.99
N GLY A 40 -19.11 -1.57 9.00
CA GLY A 40 -19.13 -1.07 7.62
C GLY A 40 -18.29 0.17 7.38
N GLY A 41 -17.33 0.46 8.26
CA GLY A 41 -16.27 1.43 8.00
C GLY A 41 -15.00 0.80 7.47
N VAL A 42 -13.86 1.49 7.66
CA VAL A 42 -12.53 1.03 7.23
C VAL A 42 -11.50 1.06 8.36
N ARG A 43 -11.90 1.44 9.58
CA ARG A 43 -11.03 1.52 10.75
C ARG A 43 -10.76 0.13 11.32
N CYS A 44 -9.51 -0.17 11.65
CA CYS A 44 -9.14 -1.41 12.30
C CYS A 44 -8.01 -1.19 13.30
N GLU A 45 -8.13 -1.79 14.48
CA GLU A 45 -7.03 -1.88 15.43
C GLU A 45 -5.96 -2.84 14.91
N ALA A 46 -4.72 -2.35 14.79
CA ALA A 46 -3.55 -3.13 14.43
C ALA A 46 -2.63 -3.30 15.64
N LYS A 47 -1.56 -4.09 15.49
CA LYS A 47 -0.56 -4.29 16.56
C LYS A 47 0.05 -3.00 17.09
N ARG A 48 0.09 -1.94 16.27
CA ARG A 48 0.79 -0.68 16.56
C ARG A 48 -0.07 0.51 16.11
N GLY A 49 -1.25 0.65 16.70
CA GLY A 49 -2.18 1.75 16.42
C GLY A 49 -3.27 1.37 15.42
N VAL A 50 -3.91 2.38 14.85
CA VAL A 50 -5.13 2.25 14.04
C VAL A 50 -4.81 2.34 12.56
N PHE A 51 -5.27 1.36 11.78
CA PHE A 51 -5.18 1.36 10.33
C PHE A 51 -6.50 1.72 9.66
N TYR A 52 -6.39 2.40 8.52
CA TYR A 52 -7.48 2.62 7.59
C TYR A 52 -7.31 1.66 6.41
N GLU A 53 -8.11 0.59 6.40
CA GLU A 53 -7.93 -0.52 5.48
C GLU A 53 -8.17 -0.13 4.03
N GLU A 54 -7.31 -0.63 3.15
CA GLU A 54 -7.58 -0.65 1.71
C GLU A 54 -8.59 -1.75 1.37
N TYR A 55 -8.40 -2.91 1.99
CA TYR A 55 -9.22 -4.09 1.82
C TYR A 55 -9.85 -4.42 3.18
N ALA A 56 -11.03 -3.88 3.44
CA ALA A 56 -11.79 -4.14 4.65
C ALA A 56 -12.46 -5.51 4.55
N PHE A 57 -11.81 -6.54 5.08
CA PHE A 57 -12.38 -7.89 5.10
C PHE A 57 -13.27 -8.06 6.32
N VAL A 58 -14.60 -8.00 6.14
CA VAL A 58 -15.56 -8.14 7.26
C VAL A 58 -15.59 -9.58 7.78
N GLU A 59 -15.52 -10.56 6.86
CA GLU A 59 -15.67 -11.99 7.15
C GLU A 59 -14.48 -12.60 7.89
N THR A 60 -13.31 -11.97 7.77
CA THR A 60 -12.08 -12.42 8.43
C THR A 60 -11.65 -11.34 9.41
N ASN A 61 -11.46 -11.68 10.69
CA ASN A 61 -10.80 -10.79 11.65
C ASN A 61 -9.29 -10.60 11.34
N LYS A 62 -8.89 -10.82 10.09
CA LYS A 62 -7.53 -10.73 9.58
C LYS A 62 -7.48 -9.61 8.56
N GLN A 63 -7.04 -8.43 9.00
CA GLN A 63 -6.69 -7.35 8.08
C GLN A 63 -5.19 -7.44 7.77
N HIS A 64 -4.85 -7.22 6.50
CA HIS A 64 -3.46 -7.29 6.07
C HIS A 64 -2.72 -5.95 6.25
N HIS A 65 -3.43 -4.83 6.48
CA HIS A 65 -2.83 -3.50 6.72
C HIS A 65 -1.93 -3.04 5.56
N THR A 66 -2.55 -2.73 4.43
CA THR A 66 -1.85 -2.31 3.20
C THR A 66 -1.26 -0.89 3.32
N LEU A 67 0.04 -0.74 3.08
CA LEU A 67 0.75 0.53 3.32
C LEU A 67 0.29 1.65 2.38
N ASN A 68 0.29 1.41 1.07
CA ASN A 68 -0.07 2.44 0.10
C ASN A 68 -1.51 2.93 0.26
N GLY A 69 -2.42 2.05 0.65
CA GLY A 69 -3.82 2.38 0.84
C GLY A 69 -4.08 3.21 2.09
N MET A 70 -3.31 2.96 3.16
CA MET A 70 -3.28 3.79 4.36
C MET A 70 -2.71 5.19 4.05
N LEU A 71 -1.57 5.27 3.36
CA LEU A 71 -0.97 6.55 2.95
C LEU A 71 -1.93 7.37 2.06
N ALA A 72 -2.61 6.74 1.11
CA ALA A 72 -3.63 7.40 0.30
C ALA A 72 -4.84 7.89 1.10
N ALA A 73 -5.23 7.19 2.18
CA ALA A 73 -6.26 7.66 3.10
C ALA A 73 -5.81 8.93 3.83
N LEU A 74 -4.57 8.96 4.34
CA LEU A 74 -3.99 10.13 5.00
C LEU A 74 -3.97 11.36 4.10
N PHE A 75 -3.65 11.20 2.81
CA PHE A 75 -3.63 12.33 1.88
C PHE A 75 -5.02 12.97 1.72
N GLY A 76 -6.07 12.16 1.63
CA GLY A 76 -7.45 12.66 1.59
C GLY A 76 -7.83 13.43 2.86
N LEU A 77 -7.51 12.87 4.03
CA LEU A 77 -7.77 13.52 5.32
C LEU A 77 -7.01 14.85 5.44
N TYR A 78 -5.74 14.88 5.03
CA TYR A 78 -4.93 16.10 5.01
C TYR A 78 -5.53 17.16 4.07
N ASP A 79 -5.91 16.78 2.84
CA ASP A 79 -6.50 17.70 1.87
C ASP A 79 -7.81 18.31 2.40
N LEU A 80 -8.68 17.51 3.02
CA LEU A 80 -9.93 18.00 3.59
C LEU A 80 -9.68 19.01 4.72
N HIS A 81 -8.79 18.68 5.66
CA HIS A 81 -8.42 19.59 6.73
C HIS A 81 -7.81 20.88 6.17
N LYS A 82 -6.86 20.78 5.23
CA LYS A 82 -6.19 21.93 4.64
C LYS A 82 -7.16 22.89 3.95
N VAL A 83 -8.18 22.37 3.28
CA VAL A 83 -9.12 23.18 2.48
C VAL A 83 -10.19 23.85 3.35
N CYS A 84 -10.67 23.21 4.42
CA CYS A 84 -11.81 23.74 5.18
C CYS A 84 -11.62 23.79 6.71
N GLY A 85 -10.45 23.41 7.24
CA GLY A 85 -10.17 23.40 8.66
C GLY A 85 -10.94 22.32 9.44
N ASP A 86 -11.30 21.21 8.80
CA ASP A 86 -12.03 20.14 9.48
C ASP A 86 -11.16 19.46 10.56
N GLU A 87 -11.55 19.62 11.82
CA GLU A 87 -10.81 19.10 12.98
C GLU A 87 -10.93 17.57 13.11
N THR A 88 -12.01 16.96 12.60
CA THR A 88 -12.11 15.50 12.59
C THR A 88 -11.13 14.92 11.58
N ALA A 89 -11.02 15.54 10.40
CA ALA A 89 -10.02 15.18 9.40
C ALA A 89 -8.59 15.32 9.97
N ARG A 90 -8.32 16.40 10.71
CA ARG A 90 -7.03 16.62 11.40
C ARG A 90 -6.70 15.51 12.38
N ARG A 91 -7.63 15.20 13.29
CA ARG A 91 -7.48 14.13 14.28
C ARG A 91 -7.18 12.79 13.63
N LEU A 92 -7.96 12.39 12.62
CA LEU A 92 -7.78 11.12 11.91
C LEU A 92 -6.46 11.06 11.14
N PHE A 93 -6.04 12.19 10.55
CA PHE A 93 -4.74 12.30 9.89
C PHE A 93 -3.59 12.13 10.89
N ASP A 94 -3.65 12.78 12.05
CA ASP A 94 -2.60 12.71 13.07
C ASP A 94 -2.52 11.31 13.70
N GLU A 95 -3.65 10.69 14.02
CA GLU A 95 -3.73 9.30 14.51
C GLU A 95 -3.11 8.33 13.50
N GLY A 96 -3.52 8.40 12.24
CA GLY A 96 -3.01 7.50 11.21
C GLY A 96 -1.54 7.76 10.85
N THR A 97 -1.07 9.01 10.92
CA THR A 97 0.34 9.36 10.75
C THR A 97 1.20 8.74 11.85
N ALA A 98 0.73 8.80 13.11
CA ALA A 98 1.40 8.13 14.23
C ALA A 98 1.44 6.60 14.04
N THR A 99 0.34 6.00 13.56
CA THR A 99 0.31 4.57 13.19
C THR A 99 1.35 4.26 12.12
N ILE A 100 1.42 5.02 11.02
CA ILE A 100 2.41 4.79 9.96
C ILE A 100 3.82 4.85 10.55
N ARG A 101 4.14 5.90 11.31
CA ARG A 101 5.45 6.05 11.95
C ARG A 101 5.83 4.82 12.77
N ALA A 102 4.90 4.27 13.55
CA ALA A 102 5.13 3.08 14.36
C ALA A 102 5.26 1.78 13.54
N ASN A 103 4.67 1.70 12.35
CA ASN A 103 4.64 0.49 11.54
C ASN A 103 5.68 0.43 10.42
N LEU A 104 6.30 1.54 10.01
CA LEU A 104 7.32 1.54 8.94
C LEU A 104 8.42 0.48 9.12
N PRO A 105 8.96 0.22 10.32
CA PRO A 105 9.93 -0.86 10.50
C PRO A 105 9.41 -2.26 10.11
N ALA A 106 8.11 -2.53 10.25
CA ALA A 106 7.51 -3.82 9.93
C ALA A 106 7.32 -4.04 8.41
N PHE A 107 7.24 -2.96 7.64
CA PHE A 107 7.19 -3.01 6.17
C PHE A 107 8.58 -3.17 5.55
N ASP A 108 9.65 -2.84 6.26
CA ASP A 108 11.02 -2.96 5.77
C ASP A 108 11.55 -4.40 5.89
N LEU A 109 11.67 -5.11 4.77
CA LEU A 109 12.24 -6.46 4.71
C LEU A 109 13.73 -6.47 4.34
N GLN A 110 14.44 -5.40 4.67
CA GLN A 110 15.87 -5.14 4.42
C GLN A 110 16.23 -4.88 2.96
N PHE A 111 15.75 -5.70 2.01
CA PHE A 111 16.08 -5.61 0.58
C PHE A 111 14.94 -5.04 -0.29
N ILE A 112 13.71 -5.03 0.22
CA ILE A 112 12.53 -4.43 -0.40
C ILE A 112 11.50 -4.14 0.70
N THR A 113 10.48 -3.35 0.41
CA THR A 113 9.32 -3.19 1.27
C THR A 113 8.26 -4.25 0.99
N SER A 114 7.59 -4.76 2.03
CA SER A 114 6.35 -5.51 1.88
C SER A 114 5.21 -4.59 1.42
N TYR A 115 4.26 -5.12 0.66
CA TYR A 115 3.03 -4.43 0.27
C TYR A 115 2.10 -4.18 1.47
N ASP A 116 1.96 -5.20 2.31
CA ASP A 116 1.10 -5.22 3.48
C ASP A 116 1.82 -5.96 4.64
N LEU A 117 1.18 -6.06 5.79
CA LEU A 117 1.68 -6.73 7.00
C LEU A 117 1.22 -8.19 7.13
N ARG A 118 0.78 -8.86 6.06
CA ARG A 118 0.31 -10.25 6.14
C ARG A 118 1.34 -11.22 6.74
N HIS A 119 2.64 -10.93 6.60
CA HIS A 119 3.72 -11.71 7.20
C HIS A 119 3.78 -11.66 8.71
N GLU A 120 3.25 -10.62 9.32
CA GLU A 120 3.09 -10.58 10.78
C GLU A 120 1.93 -11.44 11.28
N TYR A 121 1.14 -12.01 10.37
CA TYR A 121 0.00 -12.88 10.63
C TYR A 121 0.18 -14.30 10.07
N GLY A 122 1.42 -14.68 9.75
CA GLY A 122 1.80 -16.04 9.35
C GLY A 122 1.67 -16.33 7.86
N GLU A 123 1.35 -15.35 7.03
CA GLU A 123 1.35 -15.50 5.57
C GLU A 123 2.72 -15.10 4.97
N PRO A 124 3.12 -15.59 3.79
CA PRO A 124 4.31 -15.06 3.12
C PRO A 124 4.14 -13.57 2.77
N PRO A 125 5.19 -12.73 2.90
CA PRO A 125 5.08 -11.32 2.54
C PRO A 125 4.81 -11.14 1.04
N LEU A 126 4.05 -10.12 0.67
CA LEU A 126 3.78 -9.80 -0.72
C LEU A 126 4.78 -8.76 -1.22
N LEU A 127 5.70 -9.19 -2.10
CA LEU A 127 6.77 -8.36 -2.63
C LEU A 127 6.48 -7.97 -4.07
N VAL A 128 6.39 -6.67 -4.36
CA VAL A 128 6.18 -6.15 -5.71
C VAL A 128 6.97 -4.85 -5.88
N SER A 129 7.93 -4.85 -6.81
CA SER A 129 8.86 -3.72 -7.05
C SER A 129 8.17 -2.39 -7.34
N ARG A 130 7.06 -2.40 -8.08
CA ARG A 130 6.26 -1.20 -8.38
C ARG A 130 5.73 -0.54 -7.10
N TYR A 131 5.24 -1.33 -6.16
CA TYR A 131 4.71 -0.80 -4.90
C TYR A 131 5.82 -0.25 -4.00
N HIS A 132 7.02 -0.84 -4.06
CA HIS A 132 8.17 -0.30 -3.35
C HIS A 132 8.49 1.15 -3.77
N GLN A 133 8.57 1.41 -5.08
CA GLN A 133 8.78 2.77 -5.60
C GLN A 133 7.63 3.71 -5.24
N MET A 134 6.38 3.21 -5.27
CA MET A 134 5.24 4.00 -4.82
C MET A 134 5.33 4.36 -3.33
N HIS A 135 5.74 3.44 -2.46
CA HIS A 135 5.91 3.72 -1.03
C HIS A 135 6.94 4.83 -0.79
N VAL A 136 8.07 4.81 -1.50
CA VAL A 136 9.09 5.87 -1.45
C VAL A 136 8.45 7.23 -1.77
N GLY A 137 7.76 7.33 -2.90
CA GLY A 137 7.08 8.58 -3.30
C GLY A 137 6.04 9.05 -2.29
N GLN A 138 5.23 8.13 -1.76
CA GLN A 138 4.20 8.46 -0.77
C GLN A 138 4.80 8.92 0.57
N LEU A 139 5.92 8.33 1.01
CA LEU A 139 6.60 8.79 2.23
C LEU A 139 7.24 10.17 2.08
N THR A 140 7.81 10.47 0.92
CA THR A 140 8.30 11.81 0.61
C THR A 140 7.16 12.84 0.67
N ILE A 141 5.99 12.51 0.13
CA ILE A 141 4.80 13.37 0.22
C ILE A 141 4.36 13.54 1.68
N LEU A 142 4.29 12.45 2.45
CA LEU A 142 3.90 12.50 3.86
C LEU A 142 4.88 13.34 4.69
N ALA A 143 6.18 13.27 4.40
CA ALA A 143 7.19 14.12 5.02
C ALA A 143 6.89 15.61 4.76
N GLY A 144 6.54 15.97 3.52
CA GLY A 144 6.15 17.35 3.17
C GLY A 144 4.86 17.81 3.85
N MET A 145 3.88 16.92 4.04
CA MET A 145 2.61 17.24 4.71
C MET A 145 2.78 17.44 6.22
N THR A 146 3.63 16.64 6.86
CA THR A 146 3.80 16.60 8.33
C THR A 146 4.94 17.48 8.83
N GLY A 147 5.93 17.76 7.98
CA GLY A 147 7.21 18.37 8.38
C GLY A 147 8.16 17.41 9.10
N ASP A 148 7.77 16.14 9.31
CA ASP A 148 8.55 15.15 10.06
C ASP A 148 9.60 14.48 9.18
N GLN A 149 10.87 14.85 9.42
CA GLN A 149 12.02 14.36 8.66
C GLN A 149 12.26 12.85 8.77
N TYR A 150 11.64 12.17 9.74
CA TYR A 150 11.72 10.72 9.82
C TYR A 150 11.17 10.04 8.56
N PHE A 151 10.03 10.51 8.03
CA PHE A 151 9.44 9.93 6.83
C PHE A 151 10.34 10.08 5.62
N GLN A 152 10.98 11.25 5.47
CA GLN A 152 11.98 11.48 4.42
C GLN A 152 13.19 10.54 4.58
N GLY A 153 13.73 10.41 5.79
CA GLY A 153 14.84 9.51 6.06
C GLY A 153 14.52 8.05 5.73
N VAL A 154 13.30 7.59 6.01
CA VAL A 154 12.86 6.24 5.63
C VAL A 154 12.73 6.13 4.10
N ALA A 155 12.12 7.11 3.43
CA ALA A 155 12.00 7.14 1.99
C ALA A 155 13.37 7.04 1.30
N ASP A 156 14.36 7.81 1.76
CA ASP A 156 15.71 7.83 1.21
C ASP A 156 16.43 6.48 1.39
N VAL A 157 16.25 5.83 2.54
CA VAL A 157 16.79 4.48 2.78
C VAL A 157 16.14 3.47 1.87
N TRP A 158 14.83 3.55 1.68
CA TRP A 158 14.07 2.64 0.84
C TRP A 158 14.41 2.81 -0.64
N ASP A 159 14.53 4.03 -1.13
CA ASP A 159 14.87 4.32 -2.54
C ASP A 159 16.17 3.64 -2.99
N ARG A 160 17.16 3.60 -2.10
CA ARG A 160 18.45 2.94 -2.38
C ARG A 160 18.39 1.41 -2.44
N LYS A 161 17.33 0.76 -1.92
CA LYS A 161 17.29 -0.70 -1.77
C LYS A 161 17.37 -1.42 -3.12
N LEU A 162 16.53 -1.04 -4.09
CA LEU A 162 16.52 -1.69 -5.41
C LEU A 162 17.65 -1.21 -6.34
N MET A 163 18.38 -0.16 -5.95
CA MET A 163 19.60 0.27 -6.63
C MET A 163 20.79 -0.65 -6.32
N ASP A 164 20.77 -1.35 -5.18
CA ASP A 164 21.77 -2.35 -4.81
C ASP A 164 21.60 -3.67 -5.62
N PRO A 165 22.61 -4.09 -6.40
CA PRO A 165 22.59 -5.36 -7.14
C PRO A 165 22.35 -6.60 -6.26
N ILE A 166 22.84 -6.60 -5.02
CA ILE A 166 22.67 -7.72 -4.08
C ILE A 166 21.20 -7.84 -3.69
N ASN A 167 20.54 -6.72 -3.42
CA ASN A 167 19.11 -6.71 -3.10
C ASN A 167 18.24 -7.10 -4.29
N ARG A 168 18.60 -6.71 -5.51
CA ARG A 168 17.93 -7.21 -6.72
C ARG A 168 18.09 -8.72 -6.87
N LEU A 169 19.29 -9.26 -6.64
CA LEU A 169 19.52 -10.71 -6.66
C LEU A 169 18.67 -11.42 -5.58
N ARG A 170 18.61 -10.88 -4.36
CA ARG A 170 17.75 -11.41 -3.28
C ARG A 170 16.28 -11.44 -3.69
N LEU A 171 15.79 -10.38 -4.32
CA LEU A 171 14.41 -10.31 -4.82
C LEU A 171 14.15 -11.35 -5.92
N THR A 172 15.07 -11.50 -6.88
CA THR A 172 14.97 -12.54 -7.93
C THR A 172 14.95 -13.94 -7.33
N MET A 173 15.84 -14.23 -6.37
CA MET A 173 15.88 -15.51 -5.67
C MET A 173 14.59 -15.78 -4.88
N TRP A 174 14.02 -14.74 -4.27
CA TRP A 174 12.73 -14.85 -3.58
C TRP A 174 11.61 -15.25 -4.55
N TYR A 175 11.51 -14.59 -5.71
CA TYR A 175 10.52 -14.96 -6.74
C TYR A 175 10.75 -16.37 -7.27
N GLY A 176 11.99 -16.77 -7.52
CA GLY A 176 12.33 -18.13 -7.95
C GLY A 176 11.90 -19.18 -6.93
N GLY A 177 12.19 -18.96 -5.65
CA GLY A 177 11.78 -19.86 -4.56
C GLY A 177 10.27 -19.87 -4.31
N HIS A 178 9.57 -18.76 -4.53
CA HIS A 178 8.11 -18.72 -4.48
C HIS A 178 7.49 -19.51 -5.62
N LEU A 179 7.94 -19.26 -6.86
CA LEU A 179 7.49 -19.99 -8.04
C LEU A 179 7.73 -21.50 -7.88
N TRP A 180 8.91 -21.90 -7.41
CA TRP A 180 9.22 -23.32 -7.18
C TRP A 180 8.24 -23.99 -6.21
N ARG A 181 7.86 -23.31 -5.12
CA ARG A 181 6.87 -23.83 -4.15
C ARG A 181 5.49 -24.00 -4.79
N GLU A 182 5.05 -23.03 -5.57
CA GLU A 182 3.76 -23.11 -6.28
C GLU A 182 3.76 -24.20 -7.35
N LEU A 183 4.86 -24.36 -8.09
CA LEU A 183 5.04 -25.46 -9.04
C LEU A 183 4.99 -26.82 -8.34
N ARG A 184 5.68 -26.97 -7.21
CA ARG A 184 5.70 -28.20 -6.44
C ARG A 184 4.32 -28.59 -5.92
N LYS A 185 3.56 -27.65 -5.34
CA LYS A 185 2.18 -27.91 -4.91
C LYS A 185 1.31 -28.41 -6.05
N LYS A 186 1.39 -27.78 -7.22
CA LYS A 186 0.63 -28.21 -8.40
C LYS A 186 1.05 -29.59 -8.90
N ILE A 187 2.34 -29.90 -8.88
CA ILE A 187 2.84 -31.24 -9.20
C ILE A 187 2.32 -32.29 -8.20
N ASP A 188 2.22 -31.93 -6.92
CA ASP A 188 1.72 -32.82 -5.88
C ASP A 188 0.17 -32.97 -5.94
N GLU A 189 -0.55 -31.97 -6.47
CA GLU A 189 -2.02 -31.95 -6.62
C GLU A 189 -2.54 -32.52 -7.96
N GLU A 190 -1.82 -32.32 -9.07
CA GLU A 190 -2.15 -32.86 -10.39
C GLU A 190 -1.29 -34.10 -10.69
N ASP A 191 -1.94 -35.27 -10.74
CA ASP A 191 -1.32 -36.53 -11.16
C ASP A 191 -0.56 -36.33 -12.48
N LEU A 192 0.75 -36.63 -12.49
CA LEU A 192 1.82 -36.16 -13.38
C LEU A 192 1.73 -36.56 -14.88
N THR A 193 0.54 -36.77 -15.44
CA THR A 193 0.35 -37.28 -16.80
C THR A 193 0.10 -36.20 -17.87
N GLY A 194 -0.07 -34.93 -17.48
CA GLY A 194 -0.55 -33.88 -18.41
C GLY A 194 0.29 -32.60 -18.58
N LEU A 195 1.45 -32.45 -17.94
CA LEU A 195 2.23 -31.20 -17.98
C LEU A 195 2.96 -31.02 -19.33
N THR A 196 2.22 -30.54 -20.32
CA THR A 196 2.72 -30.16 -21.65
C THR A 196 3.47 -28.83 -21.65
N SER A 197 4.23 -28.60 -22.73
CA SER A 197 5.06 -27.42 -23.03
C SER A 197 4.37 -26.06 -22.86
N ALA A 198 3.04 -26.00 -22.91
CA ALA A 198 2.25 -24.79 -22.70
C ALA A 198 2.40 -24.22 -21.27
N PHE A 199 2.55 -25.09 -20.27
CA PHE A 199 2.77 -24.66 -18.89
C PHE A 199 4.17 -24.05 -18.69
N ALA A 200 5.19 -24.71 -19.24
CA ALA A 200 6.56 -24.20 -19.22
C ALA A 200 6.70 -22.85 -19.96
N GLN A 201 6.04 -22.69 -21.11
CA GLN A 201 6.01 -21.42 -21.83
C GLN A 201 5.32 -20.29 -21.02
N ARG A 202 4.24 -20.60 -20.29
CA ARG A 202 3.51 -19.62 -19.46
C ARG A 202 4.32 -19.17 -18.24
N VAL A 203 5.08 -20.09 -17.64
CA VAL A 203 6.00 -19.79 -16.53
C VAL A 203 7.16 -18.93 -17.02
N MET A 204 7.77 -19.29 -18.15
CA MET A 204 8.87 -18.53 -18.75
C MET A 204 8.44 -17.13 -19.21
N SER A 205 7.22 -16.95 -19.72
CA SER A 205 6.70 -15.61 -20.07
C SER A 205 6.55 -14.73 -18.82
N ARG A 206 5.97 -15.25 -17.74
CA ARG A 206 5.81 -14.51 -16.47
C ARG A 206 7.14 -14.14 -15.82
N LEU A 207 8.12 -15.04 -15.87
CA LEU A 207 9.48 -14.73 -15.42
C LEU A 207 10.12 -13.63 -16.28
N SER A 208 9.90 -13.65 -17.59
CA SER A 208 10.40 -12.59 -18.47
C SER A 208 9.76 -11.22 -18.21
N ASP A 209 8.46 -11.17 -17.90
CA ASP A 209 7.74 -9.93 -17.56
C ASP A 209 8.21 -9.35 -16.21
N LEU A 210 8.52 -10.21 -15.24
CA LEU A 210 9.10 -9.81 -13.94
C LEU A 210 10.52 -9.23 -14.10
N THR A 211 11.25 -9.59 -15.16
CA THR A 211 12.58 -9.05 -15.48
C THR A 211 12.58 -7.86 -16.43
N LYS A 212 11.45 -7.59 -17.10
CA LYS A 212 11.32 -6.54 -18.13
C LYS A 212 10.63 -5.26 -17.66
N SER A 213 10.17 -5.17 -16.41
CA SER A 213 9.70 -3.90 -15.87
C SER A 213 10.88 -2.95 -15.62
N ASN A 214 11.27 -2.23 -16.66
CA ASN A 214 12.10 -1.05 -16.57
C ASN A 214 11.35 -0.02 -15.69
N PRO A 215 11.93 0.49 -14.59
CA PRO A 215 11.25 1.42 -13.68
C PRO A 215 10.90 2.78 -14.33
N HIS A 216 11.30 3.03 -15.58
CA HIS A 216 11.09 4.28 -16.29
C HIS A 216 9.94 4.28 -17.30
N ASP A 217 9.35 3.13 -17.62
CA ASP A 217 8.31 3.08 -18.64
C ASP A 217 6.92 3.15 -17.99
N HIS A 218 6.34 4.35 -18.09
CA HIS A 218 4.94 4.72 -17.85
C HIS A 218 4.56 5.08 -16.39
N LEU A 219 4.80 6.34 -16.02
CA LEU A 219 4.02 7.05 -15.00
C LEU A 219 2.77 7.65 -15.69
N PRO A 220 1.54 7.19 -15.42
CA PRO A 220 0.33 7.72 -16.07
C PRO A 220 -0.26 8.93 -15.33
N TRP A 221 0.54 9.70 -14.59
CA TRP A 221 0.06 10.88 -13.85
C TRP A 221 1.03 12.07 -13.91
N THR A 222 1.47 12.41 -15.12
CA THR A 222 1.75 13.80 -15.49
C THR A 222 0.57 14.36 -16.27
#